data_AF-A0A2D6HEQ1-F1
#
_entry.id   AF-A0A2D6HEQ1-F1
#
_cell.length_a   1.000
_cell.length_b   1.000
_cell.length_c   1.000
_cell.angle_alpha   90.00
_cell.angle_beta   90.00
_cell.angle_gamma   90.00
#
_symmetry.space_group_name_H-M   'P 1'
#
loop_
_entity.id
_entity.type
_entity.pdbx_description
1 polymer ?
#
loop_
_entity_poly.entity_id
_entity_poly.type
_entity_poly.pdbx_seq_one_letter_code
_entity_poly.pdbx_strand_id
1 'polypeptide(L)'
;MSFPVCWMTLMTVAGSLPQGLVQLVSEGRFVEALEETRAGGDTLERWQNELHVLHSAGDLEGALRTGLEGVRLYPSDPWLWERAVFVALTLHRTATARAHLSGLSEAVAGLPPEGRGSWRATLGRLEAQVTGQEAGRRAVATALARARWTAGGLASLIALVAAWALFAGRAPDGRSGEGTRLAGASRTGASQ
;
A
#
# COMPACT_ATOMS: atom_id res chain seq x y z
N MET A 1 -14.78 5.66 16.46
CA MET A 1 -15.46 5.78 15.16
C MET A 1 -15.84 4.38 14.71
N SER A 2 -17.02 3.92 15.10
CA SER A 2 -17.55 2.61 14.71
C SER A 2 -18.10 2.71 13.30
N PHE A 3 -17.51 1.97 12.36
CA PHE A 3 -18.18 1.65 11.11
C PHE A 3 -19.16 0.51 11.40
N PRO A 4 -20.48 0.71 11.33
CA PRO A 4 -21.40 -0.42 11.26
C PRO A 4 -21.25 -0.98 9.85
N VAL A 5 -20.22 -1.80 9.63
CA VAL A 5 -20.14 -2.62 8.43
C VAL A 5 -21.33 -3.56 8.52
N CYS A 6 -22.25 -3.37 7.57
CA CYS A 6 -23.52 -4.06 7.44
C CYS A 6 -23.27 -5.56 7.18
N TRP A 7 -22.96 -6.32 8.23
CA TRP A 7 -22.73 -7.75 8.19
C TRP A 7 -23.99 -8.52 7.73
N MET A 8 -25.18 -7.94 7.93
CA MET A 8 -26.45 -8.58 7.56
C MET A 8 -26.69 -8.70 6.05
N THR A 9 -26.08 -7.87 5.21
CA THR A 9 -26.27 -7.98 3.75
C THR A 9 -25.37 -9.04 3.11
N LEU A 10 -24.46 -9.64 3.89
CA LEU A 10 -23.52 -10.66 3.44
C LEU A 10 -24.04 -12.10 3.59
N MET A 11 -25.20 -12.28 4.22
CA MET A 11 -25.78 -13.60 4.49
C MET A 11 -26.68 -14.15 3.37
N THR A 12 -26.87 -13.43 2.26
CA THR A 12 -27.93 -13.80 1.29
C THR A 12 -27.43 -14.58 0.06
N VAL A 13 -26.12 -14.78 -0.17
CA VAL A 13 -25.66 -15.40 -1.45
C VAL A 13 -24.60 -16.51 -1.32
N ALA A 14 -24.21 -16.94 -0.13
CA ALA A 14 -23.50 -18.22 0.04
C ALA A 14 -24.36 -19.12 0.91
N GLY A 15 -24.39 -20.43 0.62
CA GLY A 15 -25.17 -21.41 1.37
C GLY A 15 -25.06 -21.12 2.87
N SER A 16 -26.22 -21.02 3.53
CA SER A 16 -26.30 -20.63 4.93
C SER A 16 -25.26 -21.41 5.73
N LEU A 17 -24.29 -20.70 6.33
CA LEU A 17 -23.30 -21.32 7.18
C LEU A 17 -24.01 -22.29 8.14
N PRO A 18 -23.50 -23.52 8.32
CA PRO A 18 -24.08 -24.44 9.28
C PRO A 18 -24.24 -23.72 10.62
N GLN A 19 -25.40 -23.87 11.27
CA GLN A 19 -25.69 -23.15 12.52
C GLN A 19 -24.61 -23.40 13.58
N GLY A 20 -24.06 -24.62 13.65
CA GLY A 20 -22.93 -24.96 14.52
C GLY A 20 -21.68 -24.14 14.21
N LEU A 21 -21.34 -23.97 12.93
CA LEU A 21 -20.20 -23.16 12.51
C LEU A 21 -20.36 -21.69 12.89
N VAL A 22 -21.54 -21.10 12.70
CA VAL A 22 -21.84 -19.72 13.11
C VAL A 22 -21.64 -19.55 14.61
N GLN A 23 -22.13 -20.51 15.40
CA GLN A 23 -21.98 -20.50 16.85
C GLN A 23 -20.49 -20.54 17.24
N LEU A 24 -19.72 -21.51 16.72
CA LEU A 24 -18.29 -21.64 17.01
C LEU A 24 -17.50 -20.36 16.68
N VAL A 25 -17.75 -19.76 15.52
CA VAL A 25 -17.13 -18.49 15.10
C VAL A 25 -17.52 -17.35 16.06
N SER A 26 -18.78 -17.26 16.46
CA SER A 26 -19.26 -16.23 17.40
C SER A 26 -18.69 -16.38 18.82
N GLU A 27 -18.40 -17.60 19.24
CA GLU A 27 -17.75 -17.94 20.51
C GLU A 27 -16.21 -17.77 20.44
N GLY A 28 -15.65 -17.45 19.27
CA GLY A 28 -14.21 -17.35 19.07
C GLY A 28 -13.48 -18.70 19.00
N ARG A 29 -14.22 -19.80 18.85
CA ARG A 29 -13.69 -21.18 18.77
C ARG A 29 -13.26 -21.52 17.34
N PHE A 30 -12.33 -20.74 16.80
CA PHE A 30 -11.94 -20.82 15.40
C PHE A 30 -11.24 -22.13 15.01
N VAL A 31 -10.46 -22.73 15.91
CA VAL A 31 -9.79 -24.02 15.64
C VAL A 31 -10.82 -25.11 15.38
N GLU A 32 -11.82 -25.21 16.25
CA GLU A 32 -12.89 -26.20 16.14
C GLU A 32 -13.75 -25.95 14.90
N ALA A 33 -14.04 -24.68 14.59
CA ALA A 33 -14.75 -24.31 13.37
C ALA A 33 -13.98 -24.72 12.10
N LEU A 34 -12.64 -24.62 12.10
CA LEU A 34 -11.80 -25.07 10.99
C LEU A 34 -11.79 -26.59 10.86
N GLU A 35 -11.71 -27.31 11.98
CA GLU A 35 -11.75 -28.78 11.99
C GLU A 35 -13.09 -29.29 11.45
N GLU A 36 -14.21 -28.74 11.92
CA GLU A 36 -15.55 -29.08 11.44
C GLU A 36 -15.69 -28.82 9.94
N THR A 37 -15.21 -27.66 9.49
CA THR A 37 -15.24 -27.30 8.07
C THR A 37 -14.42 -28.29 7.22
N ARG A 38 -13.19 -28.59 7.62
CA ARG A 38 -12.29 -29.47 6.84
C ARG A 38 -12.73 -30.93 6.83
N ALA A 39 -13.48 -31.37 7.85
CA ALA A 39 -14.08 -32.70 7.86
C ALA A 39 -15.12 -32.90 6.74
N GLY A 40 -15.69 -31.82 6.19
CA GLY A 40 -16.70 -31.85 5.13
C GLY A 40 -16.21 -32.23 3.73
N GLY A 41 -14.89 -32.43 3.51
CA GLY A 41 -14.32 -32.80 2.22
C GLY A 41 -14.10 -31.63 1.25
N ASP A 42 -13.83 -31.93 -0.03
CA ASP A 42 -13.57 -30.92 -1.08
C ASP A 42 -14.87 -30.48 -1.76
N THR A 43 -15.68 -29.70 -1.05
CA THR A 43 -16.92 -29.09 -1.57
C THR A 43 -16.82 -27.57 -1.63
N LEU A 44 -17.63 -26.94 -2.47
CA LEU A 44 -17.71 -25.47 -2.53
C LEU A 44 -17.98 -24.87 -1.15
N GLU A 45 -18.94 -25.43 -0.41
CA GLU A 45 -19.29 -24.97 0.93
C GLU A 45 -18.12 -25.06 1.89
N ARG A 46 -17.31 -26.14 1.82
CA ARG A 46 -16.10 -26.25 2.64
C ARG A 46 -15.14 -25.09 2.41
N TRP A 47 -14.86 -24.74 1.16
CA TRP A 47 -13.95 -23.62 0.85
C TRP A 47 -14.53 -22.28 1.27
N GLN A 48 -15.84 -22.08 1.09
CA GLN A 48 -16.52 -20.86 1.54
C GLN A 48 -16.45 -20.71 3.06
N ASN A 49 -16.76 -21.79 3.79
CA ASN A 49 -16.71 -21.85 5.24
C ASN A 49 -15.30 -21.63 5.77
N GLU A 50 -14.30 -22.28 5.18
CA GLU A 50 -12.92 -22.21 5.67
C GLU A 50 -12.35 -20.80 5.50
N LEU A 51 -12.62 -20.18 4.35
CA LEU A 51 -12.30 -18.77 4.13
C LEU A 51 -12.95 -17.90 5.18
N HIS A 52 -14.26 -18.08 5.41
CA HIS A 52 -15.01 -17.29 6.38
C HIS A 52 -14.45 -17.42 7.80
N VAL A 53 -14.12 -18.64 8.24
CA VAL A 53 -13.55 -18.88 9.58
C VAL A 53 -12.18 -18.23 9.70
N LEU A 54 -11.28 -18.41 8.72
CA LEU A 54 -9.94 -17.82 8.74
C LEU A 54 -10.00 -16.28 8.75
N HIS A 55 -10.87 -15.71 7.92
CA HIS A 55 -11.09 -14.27 7.88
C HIS A 55 -11.61 -13.76 9.23
N SER A 56 -12.59 -14.44 9.83
CA SER A 56 -13.16 -14.07 11.13
C SER A 56 -12.18 -14.22 12.28
N ALA A 57 -11.26 -15.18 12.19
CA ALA A 57 -10.14 -15.35 13.13
C ALA A 57 -9.04 -14.29 12.97
N GLY A 58 -9.10 -13.47 11.91
CA GLY A 58 -8.07 -12.48 11.58
C GLY A 58 -6.86 -13.06 10.84
N ASP A 59 -6.85 -14.35 10.50
CA ASP A 59 -5.84 -14.96 9.64
C ASP A 59 -6.13 -14.63 8.17
N LEU A 60 -5.87 -13.37 7.80
CA LEU A 60 -6.13 -12.87 6.46
C LEU A 60 -5.23 -13.52 5.39
N GLU A 61 -4.01 -13.92 5.75
CA GLU A 61 -3.10 -14.62 4.82
C GLU A 61 -3.61 -16.03 4.53
N GLY A 62 -4.01 -16.77 5.57
CA GLY A 62 -4.69 -18.05 5.44
C GLY A 62 -5.97 -17.91 4.63
N ALA A 63 -6.83 -16.94 4.96
CA ALA A 63 -8.08 -16.69 4.25
C ALA A 63 -7.86 -16.39 2.75
N LEU A 64 -6.85 -15.58 2.42
CA LEU A 64 -6.51 -15.30 1.03
C LEU A 64 -6.07 -16.57 0.32
N ARG A 65 -5.13 -17.34 0.88
CA ARG A 65 -4.67 -18.60 0.28
C ARG A 65 -5.84 -19.56 0.04
N THR A 66 -6.69 -19.76 1.04
CA THR A 66 -7.89 -20.60 0.93
C THR A 66 -8.84 -20.08 -0.15
N GLY A 67 -9.06 -18.77 -0.23
CA GLY A 67 -9.86 -18.17 -1.30
C GLY A 67 -9.28 -18.38 -2.69
N LEU A 68 -7.96 -18.25 -2.85
CA LEU A 68 -7.27 -18.48 -4.11
C LEU A 68 -7.34 -19.95 -4.57
N GLU A 69 -7.24 -20.90 -3.64
CA GLU A 69 -7.46 -22.32 -3.95
C GLU A 69 -8.93 -22.61 -4.27
N GLY A 70 -9.85 -22.02 -3.51
CA GLY A 70 -11.29 -22.13 -3.73
C GLY A 70 -11.71 -21.66 -5.12
N VAL A 71 -11.29 -20.46 -5.55
CA VAL A 71 -11.63 -19.94 -6.90
C VAL A 71 -10.99 -20.75 -8.02
N ARG A 72 -9.86 -21.43 -7.77
CA ARG A 72 -9.24 -22.33 -8.75
C ARG A 72 -10.09 -23.59 -8.96
N LEU A 73 -10.70 -24.11 -7.90
CA LEU A 73 -11.54 -25.30 -7.95
C LEU A 73 -12.99 -24.98 -8.39
N TYR A 74 -13.50 -23.81 -8.01
CA TYR A 74 -14.86 -23.35 -8.28
C TYR A 74 -14.84 -21.96 -8.94
N PRO A 75 -14.30 -21.83 -10.16
CA PRO A 75 -14.14 -20.54 -10.82
C PRO A 75 -15.46 -19.87 -11.19
N SER A 76 -16.57 -20.60 -11.19
CA SER A 76 -17.90 -20.06 -11.45
C SER A 76 -18.56 -19.43 -10.22
N ASP A 77 -18.00 -19.60 -9.02
CA ASP A 77 -18.60 -19.06 -7.79
C ASP A 77 -18.18 -17.59 -7.57
N PRO A 78 -19.08 -16.61 -7.73
CA PRO A 78 -18.74 -15.20 -7.56
C PRO A 78 -18.42 -14.86 -6.11
N TRP A 79 -18.94 -15.62 -5.15
CA TRP A 79 -18.70 -15.35 -3.73
C TRP A 79 -17.23 -15.58 -3.36
N LEU A 80 -16.63 -16.70 -3.76
CA LEU A 80 -15.22 -16.96 -3.51
C LEU A 80 -14.31 -15.91 -4.15
N TRP A 81 -14.62 -15.51 -5.38
CA TRP A 81 -13.89 -14.42 -6.06
C TRP A 81 -13.97 -13.11 -5.29
N GLU A 82 -15.18 -12.72 -4.90
CA GLU A 82 -15.41 -11.47 -4.20
C GLU A 82 -14.73 -11.44 -2.84
N ARG A 83 -14.80 -12.54 -2.08
CA ARG A 83 -14.09 -12.69 -0.82
C ARG A 83 -12.57 -12.63 -1.01
N ALA A 84 -12.00 -13.32 -2.01
CA ALA A 84 -10.57 -13.27 -2.28
C ALA A 84 -10.10 -11.84 -2.62
N VAL A 85 -10.85 -11.11 -3.44
CA VAL A 85 -10.57 -9.68 -3.76
C VAL A 85 -10.65 -8.83 -2.49
N PHE A 86 -11.69 -9.01 -1.68
CA PHE A 86 -11.87 -8.27 -0.43
C PHE A 86 -10.71 -8.50 0.56
N VAL A 87 -10.31 -9.75 0.77
CA VAL A 87 -9.17 -10.09 1.64
C VAL A 87 -7.87 -9.51 1.08
N ALA A 88 -7.63 -9.61 -0.23
CA ALA A 88 -6.47 -9.01 -0.86
C ALA A 88 -6.43 -7.48 -0.68
N LEU A 89 -7.57 -6.79 -0.80
CA LEU A 89 -7.67 -5.36 -0.52
C LEU A 89 -7.37 -5.00 0.93
N THR A 90 -7.81 -5.84 1.87
CA THR A 90 -7.59 -5.67 3.32
C THR A 90 -6.12 -5.84 3.68
N LEU A 91 -5.44 -6.79 3.04
CA LEU A 91 -3.98 -6.96 3.11
C LEU A 91 -3.19 -5.90 2.31
N HIS A 92 -3.87 -4.93 1.69
CA HIS A 92 -3.29 -3.98 0.75
C HIS A 92 -2.52 -4.65 -0.40
N ARG A 93 -2.87 -5.87 -0.82
CA ARG A 93 -2.31 -6.56 -1.99
C ARG A 93 -3.05 -6.14 -3.25
N THR A 94 -2.98 -4.84 -3.59
CA THR A 94 -3.78 -4.23 -4.66
C THR A 94 -3.56 -4.87 -6.04
N ALA A 95 -2.35 -5.35 -6.34
CA ALA A 95 -2.06 -6.06 -7.60
C ALA A 95 -2.80 -7.41 -7.67
N THR A 96 -2.79 -8.18 -6.59
CA THR A 96 -3.54 -9.42 -6.45
C THR A 96 -5.04 -9.17 -6.53
N ALA A 97 -5.56 -8.18 -5.80
CA ALA A 97 -6.97 -7.79 -5.87
C ALA A 97 -7.41 -7.45 -7.31
N ARG A 98 -6.59 -6.68 -8.04
CA ARG A 98 -6.85 -6.35 -9.45
C ARG A 98 -6.87 -7.59 -10.34
N ALA A 99 -5.90 -8.48 -10.18
CA ALA A 99 -5.81 -9.70 -10.99
C ALA A 99 -7.06 -10.59 -10.82
N HIS A 100 -7.72 -10.55 -9.66
CA HIS A 100 -8.90 -11.38 -9.38
C HIS A 100 -10.24 -10.70 -9.68
N LEU A 101 -10.25 -9.39 -9.96
CA LEU A 101 -11.46 -8.70 -10.40
C LEU A 101 -11.98 -9.20 -11.76
N SER A 102 -11.08 -9.62 -12.67
CA SER A 102 -11.52 -10.22 -13.94
C SER A 102 -12.23 -11.55 -13.71
N GLY A 103 -11.70 -12.40 -12.83
CA GLY A 103 -12.35 -13.67 -12.45
C GLY A 103 -13.72 -13.45 -11.83
N LEU A 104 -13.87 -12.46 -10.94
CA LEU A 104 -15.17 -12.07 -10.40
C LEU A 104 -16.13 -11.62 -11.51
N SER A 105 -15.66 -10.76 -12.42
CA SER A 105 -16.47 -10.27 -13.53
C SER A 105 -16.98 -11.40 -14.44
N GLU A 106 -16.10 -12.36 -14.75
CA GLU A 106 -16.44 -13.56 -15.53
C GLU A 106 -17.45 -14.46 -14.81
N ALA A 107 -17.24 -14.73 -13.51
CA ALA A 107 -18.18 -15.50 -12.71
C ALA A 107 -19.57 -14.83 -12.65
N VAL A 108 -19.61 -13.51 -12.47
CA VAL A 108 -20.85 -12.72 -12.49
C VAL A 108 -21.51 -12.73 -13.87
N ALA A 109 -20.73 -12.70 -14.95
CA ALA A 109 -21.26 -12.76 -16.31
C ALA A 109 -21.98 -14.09 -16.58
N GLY A 110 -21.48 -15.19 -15.99
CA GLY A 110 -22.08 -16.53 -16.06
C GLY A 110 -23.38 -16.72 -15.28
N LEU A 111 -23.75 -15.79 -14.39
CA LEU A 111 -25.01 -15.87 -13.64
C LEU A 111 -26.25 -15.54 -14.50
N PRO A 112 -27.44 -16.04 -14.12
CA PRO A 112 -28.72 -15.59 -14.66
C PRO A 112 -28.91 -14.07 -14.55
N PRO A 113 -29.57 -13.41 -15.52
CA PRO A 113 -29.77 -11.97 -15.54
C PRO A 113 -30.27 -11.35 -14.23
N GLU A 114 -31.19 -12.04 -13.56
CA GLU A 114 -31.88 -11.62 -12.35
C GLU A 114 -30.91 -11.53 -11.16
N GLY A 115 -29.90 -12.40 -11.13
CA GLY A 115 -28.87 -12.44 -10.07
C GLY A 115 -27.73 -11.44 -10.27
N ARG A 116 -27.57 -10.84 -11.46
CA ARG A 116 -26.40 -10.02 -11.79
C ARG A 116 -26.42 -8.62 -11.19
N GLY A 117 -27.60 -8.07 -10.88
CA GLY A 117 -27.74 -6.67 -10.46
C GLY A 117 -26.94 -6.33 -9.21
N SER A 118 -27.10 -7.11 -8.14
CA SER A 118 -26.37 -6.93 -6.88
C SER A 118 -24.86 -7.12 -7.06
N TRP A 119 -24.46 -8.13 -7.82
CA TRP A 119 -23.07 -8.44 -8.10
C TRP A 119 -22.35 -7.36 -8.91
N ARG A 120 -23.02 -6.74 -9.90
CA ARG A 120 -22.45 -5.60 -10.65
C ARG A 120 -22.18 -4.40 -9.74
N ALA A 121 -23.07 -4.13 -8.78
CA ALA A 121 -22.85 -3.08 -7.80
C ALA A 121 -21.66 -3.41 -6.89
N THR A 122 -21.50 -4.68 -6.49
CA THR A 122 -20.34 -5.13 -5.71
C THR A 122 -19.03 -5.04 -6.50
N LEU A 123 -19.02 -5.48 -7.76
CA LEU A 123 -17.87 -5.35 -8.66
C LEU A 123 -17.42 -3.89 -8.78
N GLY A 124 -18.36 -2.97 -9.06
CA GLY A 124 -18.05 -1.54 -9.17
C GLY A 124 -17.47 -0.92 -7.89
N ARG A 125 -17.96 -1.35 -6.70
CA ARG A 125 -17.37 -0.91 -5.42
C ARG A 125 -15.93 -1.40 -5.25
N LEU A 126 -15.66 -2.66 -5.57
CA LEU A 126 -14.32 -3.24 -5.43
C LEU A 126 -13.34 -2.63 -6.44
N GLU A 127 -13.76 -2.40 -7.68
CA GLU A 127 -12.99 -1.69 -8.71
C GLU A 127 -12.60 -0.28 -8.26
N ALA A 128 -13.55 0.46 -7.67
CA ALA A 128 -13.29 1.78 -7.11
C ALA A 128 -12.29 1.73 -5.95
N GLN A 129 -12.40 0.75 -5.05
CA GLN A 129 -11.45 0.57 -3.94
C GLN A 129 -10.03 0.25 -4.43
N VAL A 130 -9.91 -0.67 -5.38
CA VAL A 130 -8.63 -1.02 -6.02
C VAL A 130 -7.99 0.20 -6.67
N THR A 131 -8.78 0.97 -7.45
CA THR A 131 -8.31 2.20 -8.11
C THR A 131 -7.88 3.26 -7.09
N GLY A 132 -8.63 3.43 -6.01
CA GLY A 132 -8.31 4.34 -4.92
C GLY A 132 -6.99 4.00 -4.23
N GLN A 133 -6.75 2.72 -3.89
CA GLN A 133 -5.49 2.28 -3.30
C GLN A 133 -4.29 2.53 -4.22
N GLU A 134 -4.42 2.29 -5.52
CA GLU A 134 -3.36 2.58 -6.48
C GLU A 134 -3.07 4.06 -6.66
N ALA A 135 -4.12 4.89 -6.69
CA ALA A 135 -3.97 6.34 -6.74
C ALA A 135 -3.22 6.85 -5.50
N GLY A 136 -3.59 6.36 -4.31
CA GLY A 136 -2.89 6.66 -3.05
C GLY A 136 -1.41 6.27 -3.09
N ARG A 137 -1.09 5.06 -3.57
CA ARG A 137 0.30 4.60 -3.74
C ARG A 137 1.10 5.47 -4.70
N ARG A 138 0.53 5.82 -5.85
CA ARG A 138 1.16 6.72 -6.82
C ARG A 138 1.39 8.12 -6.23
N ALA A 139 0.44 8.63 -5.46
CA ALA A 139 0.58 9.92 -4.79
C ALA A 139 1.73 9.92 -3.77
N VAL A 140 1.84 8.88 -2.93
CA VAL A 140 2.95 8.71 -1.97
C VAL A 140 4.29 8.60 -2.70
N ALA A 141 4.38 7.78 -3.75
CA ALA A 141 5.60 7.64 -4.54
C ALA A 141 6.04 8.98 -5.16
N THR A 142 5.08 9.75 -5.68
CA THR A 142 5.34 11.08 -6.24
C THR A 142 5.80 12.06 -5.15
N ALA A 143 5.18 12.03 -3.97
CA ALA A 143 5.57 12.88 -2.84
C ALA A 143 7.00 12.55 -2.35
N LEU A 144 7.35 11.27 -2.23
CA LEU A 144 8.70 10.83 -1.87
C LEU A 144 9.74 11.23 -2.93
N ALA A 145 9.40 11.13 -4.22
CA ALA A 145 10.27 11.59 -5.30
C ALA A 145 10.54 13.10 -5.17
N ARG A 146 9.49 13.91 -4.94
CA ARG A 146 9.64 15.36 -4.73
C ARG A 146 10.50 15.67 -3.51
N ALA A 147 10.28 14.98 -2.40
CA ALA A 147 11.07 15.16 -1.18
C ALA A 147 12.56 14.82 -1.39
N ARG A 148 12.87 13.79 -2.17
CA ARG A 148 14.26 13.45 -2.54
C ARG A 148 14.90 14.53 -3.39
N TRP A 149 14.19 15.09 -4.35
CA TRP A 149 14.69 16.19 -5.18
C TRP A 149 14.95 17.47 -4.37
N THR A 150 14.04 17.84 -3.47
CA THR A 150 14.23 19.03 -2.61
C THR A 150 15.39 18.84 -1.64
N ALA A 151 15.50 17.67 -1.00
CA ALA A 151 16.61 17.36 -0.11
C ALA A 151 17.96 17.34 -0.85
N GLY A 152 18.04 16.71 -2.03
CA GLY A 152 19.23 16.68 -2.87
C GLY A 152 19.64 18.06 -3.40
N GLY A 153 18.66 18.89 -3.79
CA GLY A 153 18.89 20.28 -4.19
C GLY A 153 19.46 21.12 -3.04
N LEU A 154 18.87 20.99 -1.84
CA LEU A 154 19.37 21.71 -0.65
C LEU A 154 20.78 21.26 -0.26
N ALA A 155 21.06 19.95 -0.27
CA ALA A 155 22.39 19.42 0.00
C ALA A 155 23.43 19.93 -1.01
N SER A 156 23.07 20.00 -2.29
CA SER A 156 23.94 20.54 -3.35
C SER A 156 24.22 22.03 -3.15
N LEU A 157 23.20 22.81 -2.75
CA LEU A 157 23.36 24.23 -2.42
C LEU A 157 24.33 24.43 -1.24
N ILE A 158 24.15 23.65 -0.16
CA ILE A 158 25.04 23.70 1.02
C ILE A 158 26.47 23.34 0.63
N ALA A 159 26.66 22.29 -0.17
CA ALA A 159 27.98 21.89 -0.66
C ALA A 159 28.64 22.99 -1.50
N LEU A 160 27.88 23.67 -2.37
CA LEU A 160 28.37 24.76 -3.19
C LEU A 160 28.77 25.98 -2.34
N VAL A 161 27.98 26.32 -1.32
CA VAL A 161 28.32 27.39 -0.36
C VAL A 161 29.58 27.04 0.43
N ALA A 162 29.71 25.81 0.91
CA ALA A 162 30.89 25.35 1.62
C ALA A 162 32.15 25.36 0.73
N ALA A 163 32.04 24.90 -0.52
CA ALA A 163 33.14 24.92 -1.48
C ALA A 163 33.58 26.35 -1.81
N TRP A 164 32.62 27.27 -1.99
CA TRP A 164 32.92 28.69 -2.22
C TRP A 164 33.62 29.33 -1.02
N ALA A 165 33.15 29.08 0.21
CA ALA A 165 33.78 29.57 1.43
C ALA A 165 35.23 29.07 1.60
N LEU A 166 35.48 27.80 1.29
CA LEU A 166 36.84 27.23 1.31
C LEU A 166 37.77 27.84 0.24
N PHE A 167 37.23 28.24 -0.91
CA PHE A 167 38.00 28.90 -1.96
C PHE A 167 38.33 30.36 -1.58
N ALA A 168 37.33 31.11 -1.08
CA ALA A 168 37.51 32.50 -0.66
C ALA A 168 38.49 32.63 0.53
N GLY A 169 38.47 31.68 1.46
CA GLY A 169 39.44 31.63 2.58
C GLY A 169 40.87 31.29 2.17
N ARG A 170 41.11 30.89 0.91
CA ARG A 170 42.44 30.60 0.36
C ARG A 170 43.05 31.77 -0.42
N ALA A 171 42.41 32.94 -0.41
CA ALA A 171 42.99 34.13 -1.00
C ALA A 171 44.41 34.33 -0.44
N PRO A 172 45.43 34.44 -1.31
CA PRO A 172 46.82 34.56 -0.85
C PRO A 172 46.93 35.82 -0.03
N ASP A 173 47.36 35.69 1.23
CA ASP A 173 47.76 36.82 2.05
C ASP A 173 48.79 37.62 1.26
N GLY A 174 48.33 38.74 0.69
CA GLY A 174 49.14 39.74 -0.01
C GLY A 174 50.04 40.49 0.96
N ARG A 175 50.64 39.81 1.94
CA ARG A 175 51.81 40.27 2.68
C ARG A 175 53.07 39.97 1.87
N SER A 176 53.17 40.60 0.70
CA SER A 176 54.48 40.99 0.18
C SER A 176 54.99 42.11 1.09
N GLY A 177 55.88 41.73 2.01
CA GLY A 177 56.63 42.68 2.80
C GLY A 177 57.47 43.56 1.87
N GLU A 178 57.29 44.87 1.99
CA GLU A 178 58.24 45.84 1.47
C GLU A 178 58.70 46.72 2.63
N GLY A 179 59.52 46.10 3.47
CA GLY A 179 60.41 46.80 4.37
C GLY A 179 61.70 47.16 3.64
N THR A 180 62.24 48.33 4.01
CA THR A 180 63.61 48.84 3.79
C THR A 180 64.01 49.38 2.40
N ARG A 181 64.09 50.71 2.30
CA ARG A 181 65.39 51.38 2.02
C ARG A 181 65.43 52.87 2.45
N LEU A 182 66.55 53.18 3.10
CA LEU A 182 67.05 54.46 3.59
C LEU A 182 67.61 55.37 2.47
N ALA A 183 68.02 56.57 2.87
CA ALA A 183 68.80 57.64 2.18
C ALA A 183 67.91 58.77 1.62
N GLY A 184 68.01 60.03 2.05
CA GLY A 184 69.22 60.78 2.38
C GLY A 184 69.49 61.75 1.22
N ALA A 185 68.96 62.97 1.28
CA ALA A 185 69.33 64.05 0.38
C ALA A 185 69.05 65.42 1.01
N SER A 186 70.11 65.98 1.58
CA SER A 186 70.33 67.40 1.83
C SER A 186 70.07 68.26 0.59
N ARG A 187 69.39 69.41 0.74
CA ARG A 187 69.65 70.56 -0.13
C ARG A 187 69.41 71.91 0.58
N THR A 188 70.44 72.72 0.43
CA THR A 188 70.78 74.09 0.81
C THR A 188 69.91 75.19 0.20
N GLY A 189 69.91 76.37 0.86
CA GLY A 189 69.59 77.71 0.30
C GLY A 189 68.81 78.57 1.31
N ALA A 190 69.43 79.52 2.03
CA ALA A 190 69.68 80.93 1.65
C ALA A 190 68.34 81.68 1.38
N SER A 191 68.03 82.86 1.92
CA SER A 191 68.82 84.01 2.34
C SER A 191 67.98 84.96 3.23
N GLN A 192 68.69 85.93 3.80
CA GLN A 192 68.27 87.19 4.45
C GLN A 192 66.96 87.82 3.96
#